data_AF-A0A1V5M2M4-F1
#
_entry.id   AF-A0A1V5M2M4-F1
#
_cell.length_a   1.000
_cell.length_b   1.000
_cell.length_c   1.000
_cell.angle_alpha   90.00
_cell.angle_beta   90.00
_cell.angle_gamma   90.00
#
_symmetry.space_group_name_H-M   'P 1'
#
loop_
_entity.id
_entity.type
_entity.pdbx_description
1 polymer ?
#
loop_
_entity_poly.entity_id
_entity_poly.type
_entity_poly.pdbx_seq_one_letter_code
_entity_poly.pdbx_strand_id
1 'polypeptide(L)'
;MLSHLFTRWGLVLCDPRDPALRRLALPVTRAELARPLETTRRLDARAAELHRRGYRPALTKPEQVVNLFYYDGQRYRISFTDGAFEVRGARIAPDALRAELETEPDRFIPNAVLRPAVQEYLFGSEAFVAGPNEVAYWAELAPVFDALGVRLPRVVARAGATMVPRRHTRRLRQWDVTLLDVLFEYDQLRLNLLDAVQPDAVREAFTLSRVELERISDLLTHAVASVDATLAASAAAAHQRMEHEIERLERKTRKAIERGDEQLTSRLAETREALFPHGGLQERVLNVFSLIGRCGEGIIERLVELLGEEEGQHAFVEI
;
A
#
# COMPACT_ATOMS: atom_id res chain seq x y z
N MET A 1 20.25 -18.27 -3.71
CA MET A 1 19.28 -17.68 -4.67
C MET A 1 19.58 -16.22 -4.95
N LEU A 2 19.42 -15.28 -3.99
CA LEU A 2 19.67 -13.85 -4.23
C LEU A 2 21.07 -13.59 -4.81
N SER A 3 22.09 -14.23 -4.25
CA SER A 3 23.45 -14.16 -4.80
C SER A 3 23.49 -14.59 -6.27
N HIS A 4 22.89 -15.73 -6.63
CA HIS A 4 22.83 -16.21 -8.03
C HIS A 4 22.13 -15.23 -8.97
N LEU A 5 20.93 -14.78 -8.61
CA LEU A 5 20.14 -13.87 -9.44
C LEU A 5 20.83 -12.52 -9.64
N PHE A 6 21.61 -12.05 -8.66
CA PHE A 6 22.21 -10.72 -8.67
C PHE A 6 23.75 -10.72 -8.79
N THR A 7 24.38 -11.84 -9.16
CA THR A 7 25.85 -11.97 -9.19
C THR A 7 26.49 -10.92 -10.10
N ARG A 8 25.88 -10.65 -11.26
CA ARG A 8 26.43 -9.71 -12.27
C ARG A 8 26.52 -8.25 -11.79
N TRP A 9 25.76 -7.87 -10.75
CA TRP A 9 25.76 -6.51 -10.20
C TRP A 9 26.57 -6.39 -8.90
N GLY A 10 27.24 -7.46 -8.47
CA GLY A 10 28.08 -7.41 -7.26
C GLY A 10 27.30 -7.19 -5.96
N LEU A 11 26.05 -7.69 -5.89
CA LEU A 11 25.23 -7.58 -4.68
C LEU A 11 25.92 -8.24 -3.48
N VAL A 12 26.26 -7.43 -2.47
CA VAL A 12 26.78 -7.91 -1.19
C VAL A 12 25.61 -8.26 -0.28
N LEU A 13 25.57 -9.51 0.18
CA LEU A 13 24.56 -9.97 1.12
C LEU A 13 25.11 -9.89 2.54
N CYS A 14 24.31 -9.32 3.44
CA CYS A 14 24.63 -9.19 4.85
C CYS A 14 23.58 -9.92 5.69
N ASP A 15 24.01 -10.89 6.51
CA ASP A 15 23.14 -11.51 7.51
C ASP A 15 23.29 -10.76 8.85
N PRO A 16 22.26 -10.02 9.32
CA PRO A 16 22.34 -9.27 10.58
C PRO A 16 22.49 -10.18 11.82
N ARG A 17 22.41 -11.51 11.64
CA ARG A 17 22.65 -12.49 12.71
C ARG A 17 24.12 -12.88 12.85
N ASP A 18 24.99 -12.44 11.95
CA ASP A 18 26.43 -12.71 12.04
C ASP A 18 27.02 -12.16 13.36
N PRO A 19 27.63 -13.00 14.21
CA PRO A 19 28.23 -12.56 15.47
C PRO A 19 29.31 -11.48 15.29
N ALA A 20 30.04 -11.48 14.18
CA ALA A 20 31.03 -10.45 13.89
C ALA A 20 30.39 -9.07 13.71
N LEU A 21 29.26 -9.00 12.99
CA LEU A 21 28.53 -7.74 12.82
C LEU A 21 27.93 -7.25 14.13
N ARG A 22 27.41 -8.16 14.97
CA ARG A 22 26.89 -7.80 16.29
C ARG A 22 27.97 -7.23 17.21
N ARG A 23 29.17 -7.80 17.18
CA ARG A 23 30.33 -7.24 17.90
C ARG A 23 30.73 -5.87 17.39
N LEU A 24 30.71 -5.65 16.08
CA LEU A 24 31.00 -4.34 15.50
C LEU A 24 29.92 -3.30 15.88
N ALA A 25 28.66 -3.72 16.01
CA ALA A 25 27.54 -2.86 16.40
C ALA A 25 27.43 -2.59 17.92
N LEU A 26 28.32 -3.19 18.74
CA LEU A 26 28.28 -3.09 20.20
C LEU A 26 28.24 -1.65 20.74
N PRO A 27 28.91 -0.64 20.15
CA PRO A 27 28.82 0.73 20.61
C PRO A 27 27.39 1.31 20.60
N VAL A 28 26.57 0.95 19.60
CA VAL A 28 25.18 1.40 19.50
C VAL A 28 24.29 0.73 20.55
N THR A 29 24.43 -0.58 20.73
CA THR A 29 23.66 -1.33 21.75
C THR A 29 24.08 -0.94 23.17
N ARG A 30 25.37 -0.66 23.39
CA ARG A 30 25.89 -0.12 24.64
C ARG A 30 25.30 1.25 24.94
N ALA A 31 25.24 2.14 23.94
CA ALA A 31 24.66 3.47 24.10
C ALA A 31 23.17 3.40 24.53
N GLU A 32 22.40 2.47 23.95
CA GLU A 32 20.99 2.25 24.30
C GLU A 32 20.82 1.79 25.76
N LEU A 33 21.66 0.86 26.25
CA LEU A 33 21.61 0.41 27.67
C LEU A 33 22.25 1.39 28.64
N ALA A 34 23.16 2.26 28.18
CA ALA A 34 23.77 3.30 28.99
C ALA A 34 22.77 4.41 29.32
N ARG A 35 21.91 4.77 28.36
CA ARG A 35 20.90 5.84 28.46
C ARG A 35 19.50 5.28 28.25
N PRO A 36 19.01 4.43 29.18
CA PRO A 36 17.77 3.71 28.98
C PRO A 36 16.60 4.67 28.77
N LEU A 37 15.76 4.34 27.79
CA LEU A 37 14.57 5.08 27.37
C LEU A 37 14.82 6.45 26.74
N GLU A 38 16.07 6.91 26.56
CA GLU A 38 16.32 8.19 25.88
C GLU A 38 15.78 8.15 24.45
N THR A 39 16.18 7.14 23.67
CA THR A 39 15.71 6.94 22.28
C THR A 39 14.20 6.66 22.22
N THR A 40 13.64 5.96 23.21
CA THR A 40 12.19 5.77 23.37
C THR A 40 11.46 7.10 23.48
N ARG A 41 11.82 7.93 24.46
CA ARG A 41 11.15 9.22 24.70
C ARG A 41 11.30 10.17 23.51
N ARG A 42 12.46 10.16 22.86
CA ARG A 42 12.72 10.96 21.66
C ARG A 42 11.85 10.52 20.48
N LEU A 43 11.68 9.21 20.29
CA LEU A 43 10.76 8.65 19.30
C LEU A 43 9.32 9.08 19.61
N ASP A 44 8.87 8.91 20.85
CA ASP A 44 7.49 9.23 21.26
C ASP A 44 7.17 10.71 21.08
N ALA A 45 8.13 11.59 21.41
CA ALA A 45 8.01 13.03 21.18
C ALA A 45 7.87 13.38 19.68
N ARG A 46 8.63 12.69 18.81
CA ARG A 46 8.55 12.87 17.35
C ARG A 46 7.26 12.30 16.78
N ALA A 47 6.80 11.16 17.26
CA ALA A 47 5.51 10.58 16.88
C ALA A 47 4.37 11.55 17.24
N ALA A 48 4.38 12.13 18.45
CA ALA A 48 3.39 13.13 18.86
C ALA A 48 3.44 14.40 17.98
N GLU A 49 4.63 14.85 17.59
CA GLU A 49 4.80 15.98 16.68
C GLU A 49 4.21 15.69 15.29
N LEU A 50 4.53 14.53 14.71
CA LEU A 50 4.02 14.10 13.40
C LEU A 50 2.50 13.94 13.43
N HIS A 51 1.97 13.40 14.52
CA HIS A 51 0.53 13.27 14.73
C HIS A 51 -0.18 14.63 14.72
N ARG A 52 0.36 15.64 15.43
CA ARG A 52 -0.17 17.02 15.41
C ARG A 52 -0.15 17.66 14.02
N ARG A 53 0.75 17.22 13.14
CA ARG A 53 0.84 17.68 11.74
C ARG A 53 -0.08 16.90 10.79
N GLY A 54 -0.90 15.98 11.29
CA GLY A 54 -1.84 15.19 10.50
C GLY A 54 -1.28 13.89 9.94
N TYR A 55 -0.04 13.52 10.26
CA TYR A 55 0.52 12.23 9.89
C TYR A 55 0.09 11.13 10.87
N ARG A 56 0.20 9.87 10.44
CA ARG A 56 -0.05 8.70 11.29
C ARG A 56 1.28 8.04 11.65
N PRO A 57 1.75 8.17 12.91
CA PRO A 57 2.93 7.45 13.37
C PRO A 57 2.76 5.93 13.16
N ALA A 58 3.81 5.28 12.67
CA ALA A 58 3.83 3.87 12.34
C ALA A 58 4.44 3.02 13.48
N LEU A 59 5.28 3.61 14.33
CA LEU A 59 5.87 2.93 15.48
C LEU A 59 5.05 3.19 16.75
N THR A 60 4.58 2.11 17.38
CA THR A 60 3.96 2.18 18.70
C THR A 60 4.62 1.17 19.63
N LYS A 61 5.02 1.61 20.82
CA LYS A 61 5.53 0.74 21.87
C LYS A 61 5.28 1.34 23.26
N PRO A 62 5.33 0.54 24.34
CA PRO A 62 5.25 1.07 25.69
C PRO A 62 6.45 1.96 26.04
N GLU A 63 6.21 3.04 26.78
CA GLU A 63 7.22 4.04 27.16
C GLU A 63 8.36 3.46 28.02
N GLN A 64 8.08 2.37 28.75
CA GLN A 64 9.07 1.71 29.61
C GLN A 64 9.96 0.73 28.84
N VAL A 65 9.74 0.50 27.54
CA VAL A 65 10.48 -0.50 26.76
C VAL A 65 11.66 0.15 26.04
N VAL A 66 12.87 -0.38 26.25
CA VAL A 66 14.06 0.02 25.48
C VAL A 66 14.04 -0.57 24.07
N ASN A 67 14.87 -0.06 23.18
CA ASN A 67 14.88 -0.47 21.77
C ASN A 67 15.65 -1.76 21.47
N LEU A 68 15.76 -2.64 22.48
CA LEU A 68 16.43 -3.93 22.43
C LEU A 68 15.48 -5.03 22.89
N PHE A 69 15.57 -6.18 22.24
CA PHE A 69 15.08 -7.46 22.76
C PHE A 69 16.23 -8.23 23.39
N TYR A 70 15.90 -9.03 24.40
CA TYR A 70 16.78 -10.05 24.96
C TYR A 70 16.38 -11.41 24.39
N TYR A 71 17.34 -12.21 23.92
CA TYR A 71 17.12 -13.52 23.33
C TYR A 71 17.69 -14.62 24.21
N ASP A 72 16.81 -15.54 24.61
CA ASP A 72 17.14 -16.74 25.38
C ASP A 72 16.15 -17.84 25.00
N GLY A 73 16.41 -18.50 23.86
CA GLY A 73 15.47 -19.42 23.19
C GLY A 73 14.28 -18.72 22.52
N GLN A 74 13.77 -17.64 23.11
CA GLN A 74 12.76 -16.75 22.57
C GLN A 74 13.10 -15.28 22.83
N ARG A 75 12.35 -14.37 22.21
CA ARG A 75 12.54 -12.92 22.35
C ARG A 75 11.74 -12.39 23.54
N TYR A 76 12.43 -11.69 24.43
CA TYR A 76 11.86 -10.97 25.56
C TYR A 76 12.06 -9.48 25.36
N ARG A 77 11.05 -8.69 25.76
CA ARG A 77 11.22 -7.24 25.87
C ARG A 77 12.14 -6.93 27.03
N ILE A 78 12.92 -5.88 26.87
CA ILE A 78 13.68 -5.27 27.95
C ILE A 78 12.93 -4.00 28.33
N SER A 79 12.46 -3.93 29.57
CA SER A 79 11.83 -2.72 30.12
C SER A 79 12.76 -2.05 31.12
N PHE A 80 12.52 -0.78 31.46
CA PHE A 80 13.29 -0.05 32.45
C PHE A 80 12.37 0.76 33.37
N THR A 81 12.35 0.42 34.66
CA THR A 81 11.44 1.01 35.66
C THR A 81 12.14 1.08 37.02
N ASP A 82 11.99 2.20 37.73
CA ASP A 82 12.64 2.52 39.02
C ASP A 82 14.15 2.24 39.07
N GLY A 83 14.87 2.61 38.01
CA GLY A 83 16.32 2.47 37.96
C GLY A 83 16.85 1.06 37.66
N ALA A 84 15.98 0.10 37.37
CA ALA A 84 16.35 -1.27 37.03
C ALA A 84 15.76 -1.71 35.68
N PHE A 85 16.45 -2.63 35.00
CA PHE A 85 15.90 -3.32 33.84
C PHE A 85 14.97 -4.44 34.29
N GLU A 86 13.95 -4.73 33.49
CA GLU A 86 13.14 -5.93 33.64
C GLU A 86 13.28 -6.79 32.38
N VAL A 87 13.72 -8.03 32.56
CA VAL A 87 13.95 -8.99 31.48
C VAL A 87 13.48 -10.36 31.98
N ARG A 88 12.65 -11.06 31.19
CA ARG A 88 12.09 -12.36 31.58
C ARG A 88 11.34 -12.34 32.93
N GLY A 89 10.74 -11.20 33.31
CA GLY A 89 10.07 -11.03 34.61
C GLY A 89 11.00 -10.88 35.81
N ALA A 90 12.32 -10.80 35.59
CA ALA A 90 13.31 -10.55 36.63
C ALA A 90 13.81 -9.10 36.56
N ARG A 91 13.98 -8.47 37.73
CA ARG A 91 14.66 -7.17 37.84
C ARG A 91 16.18 -7.36 37.80
N ILE A 92 16.84 -6.64 36.92
CA ILE A 92 18.28 -6.71 36.68
C ILE A 92 18.88 -5.32 36.88
N ALA A 93 19.94 -5.22 37.68
CA ALA A 93 20.66 -3.97 37.88
C ALA A 93 21.31 -3.50 36.56
N PRO A 94 21.38 -2.17 36.29
CA PRO A 94 21.94 -1.66 35.04
C PRO A 94 23.34 -2.20 34.73
N ASP A 95 24.22 -2.24 35.73
CA ASP A 95 25.60 -2.69 35.54
C ASP A 95 25.68 -4.20 35.26
N ALA A 96 24.77 -5.00 35.81
CA ALA A 96 24.71 -6.43 35.54
C ALA A 96 24.29 -6.71 34.09
N LEU A 97 23.25 -6.02 33.58
CA LEU A 97 22.81 -6.20 32.19
C LEU A 97 23.84 -5.69 31.19
N ARG A 98 24.54 -4.59 31.52
CA ARG A 98 25.64 -4.06 30.70
C ARG A 98 26.84 -4.99 30.68
N ALA A 99 27.21 -5.59 31.81
CA ALA A 99 28.26 -6.60 31.85
C ALA A 99 27.90 -7.82 30.99
N GLU A 100 26.65 -8.26 31.04
CA GLU A 100 26.15 -9.34 30.18
C GLU A 100 26.21 -8.97 28.69
N LEU A 101 25.91 -7.71 28.33
CA LEU A 101 26.06 -7.24 26.94
C LEU A 101 27.50 -7.37 26.43
N GLU A 102 28.51 -7.09 27.27
CA GLU A 102 29.92 -7.20 26.88
C GLU A 102 30.35 -8.66 26.67
N THR A 103 29.82 -9.59 27.47
CA THR A 103 30.18 -11.02 27.39
C THR A 103 29.33 -11.80 26.39
N GLU A 104 28.06 -11.42 26.23
CA GLU A 104 27.05 -12.13 25.43
C GLU A 104 26.24 -11.17 24.54
N PRO A 105 26.89 -10.43 23.62
CA PRO A 105 26.20 -9.45 22.77
C PRO A 105 25.14 -10.06 21.85
N ASP A 106 25.26 -11.36 21.53
CA ASP A 106 24.32 -12.08 20.68
C ASP A 106 22.93 -12.27 21.32
N ARG A 107 22.82 -12.09 22.65
CA ARG A 107 21.52 -12.06 23.33
C ARG A 107 20.76 -10.77 23.09
N PHE A 108 21.40 -9.70 22.64
CA PHE A 108 20.78 -8.39 22.48
C PHE A 108 20.45 -8.14 21.01
N ILE A 109 19.14 -8.07 20.69
CA ILE A 109 18.64 -7.92 19.32
C ILE A 109 17.98 -6.55 19.16
N PRO A 110 18.50 -5.66 18.30
CA PRO A 110 17.85 -4.39 17.96
C PRO A 110 16.42 -4.60 17.45
N ASN A 111 15.47 -3.84 17.95
CA ASN A 111 14.09 -3.85 17.44
C ASN A 111 13.97 -2.95 16.18
N ALA A 112 12.74 -2.76 15.68
CA ALA A 112 12.49 -1.93 14.48
C ALA A 112 12.99 -0.48 14.58
N VAL A 113 13.14 0.06 15.81
CA VAL A 113 13.62 1.41 16.07
C VAL A 113 15.15 1.49 16.06
N LEU A 114 15.83 0.56 16.73
CA LEU A 114 17.29 0.58 16.86
C LEU A 114 18.01 -0.08 15.68
N ARG A 115 17.37 -1.05 15.00
CA ARG A 115 17.95 -1.77 13.85
C ARG A 115 18.45 -0.81 12.75
N PRO A 116 17.69 0.23 12.33
CA PRO A 116 18.18 1.23 11.39
C PRO A 116 19.47 1.91 11.86
N ALA A 117 19.55 2.36 13.12
CA ALA A 117 20.76 3.00 13.64
C ALA A 117 21.96 2.03 13.68
N VAL A 118 21.74 0.76 14.00
CA VAL A 118 22.79 -0.27 13.95
C VAL A 118 23.29 -0.48 12.52
N GLN A 119 22.38 -0.57 11.55
CA GLN A 119 22.74 -0.70 10.13
C GLN A 119 23.60 0.48 9.67
N GLU A 120 23.19 1.70 9.99
CA GLU A 120 23.90 2.90 9.52
C GLU A 120 25.18 3.17 10.28
N TYR A 121 25.30 2.71 11.52
CA TYR A 121 26.57 2.69 12.22
C TYR A 121 27.57 1.75 11.55
N LEU A 122 27.12 0.58 11.09
CA LEU A 122 27.99 -0.41 10.43
C LEU A 122 28.40 0.01 9.02
N PHE A 123 27.47 0.58 8.24
CA PHE A 123 27.66 0.78 6.81
C PHE A 123 27.82 2.24 6.39
N GLY A 124 27.29 3.20 7.16
CA GLY A 124 27.29 4.61 6.81
C GLY A 124 26.73 4.85 5.41
N SER A 125 25.56 4.28 5.11
CA SER A 125 25.06 4.22 3.74
C SER A 125 24.71 5.62 3.21
N GLU A 126 24.84 5.80 1.89
CA GLU A 126 24.42 7.05 1.25
C GLU A 126 22.88 7.14 1.18
N ALA A 127 22.23 6.00 0.94
CA ALA A 127 20.78 5.91 0.90
C ALA A 127 20.26 4.58 1.46
N PHE A 128 19.13 4.67 2.17
CA PHE A 128 18.31 3.55 2.57
C PHE A 128 17.11 3.42 1.63
N VAL A 129 17.01 2.29 0.92
CA VAL A 129 15.90 1.99 0.01
C VAL A 129 14.74 1.39 0.80
N ALA A 130 13.62 2.11 0.86
CA ALA A 130 12.49 1.86 1.74
C ALA A 130 11.21 1.50 0.97
N GLY A 131 10.47 0.51 1.47
CA GLY A 131 9.07 0.32 1.07
C GLY A 131 8.14 1.43 1.63
N PRO A 132 6.88 1.54 1.16
CA PRO A 132 5.95 2.58 1.61
C PRO A 132 5.75 2.64 3.14
N ASN A 133 5.62 1.47 3.78
CA ASN A 133 5.49 1.39 5.23
C ASN A 133 6.77 1.76 5.97
N GLU A 134 7.93 1.59 5.32
CA GLU A 134 9.22 1.92 5.93
C GLU A 134 9.47 3.42 5.88
N VAL A 135 9.18 4.07 4.76
CA VAL A 135 9.25 5.54 4.63
C VAL A 135 8.52 6.22 5.79
N ALA A 136 7.33 5.72 6.15
CA ALA A 136 6.54 6.25 7.25
C ALA A 136 7.27 6.19 8.60
N TYR A 137 7.83 5.03 8.99
CA TYR A 137 8.51 4.94 10.29
C TYR A 137 9.87 5.62 10.29
N TRP A 138 10.58 5.68 9.16
CA TRP A 138 11.86 6.37 9.08
C TRP A 138 11.74 7.87 9.35
N ALA A 139 10.60 8.49 9.04
CA ALA A 139 10.29 9.88 9.39
C ALA A 139 10.28 10.13 10.92
N GLU A 140 10.10 9.08 11.72
CA GLU A 140 10.10 9.11 13.18
C GLU A 140 11.51 8.96 13.78
N LEU A 141 12.48 8.44 13.02
CA LEU A 141 13.77 7.98 13.56
C LEU A 141 14.85 9.06 13.68
N ALA A 142 14.69 10.22 13.03
CA ALA A 142 15.70 11.29 13.07
C ALA A 142 16.25 11.60 14.49
N PRO A 143 15.42 11.78 15.54
CA PRO A 143 15.94 12.06 16.88
C PRO A 143 16.57 10.84 17.57
N VAL A 144 16.26 9.61 17.14
CA VAL A 144 16.94 8.38 17.61
C VAL A 144 18.37 8.34 17.09
N PHE A 145 18.56 8.64 15.80
CA PHE A 145 19.88 8.74 15.18
C PHE A 145 20.75 9.81 15.83
N ASP A 146 20.19 11.00 16.06
CA ASP A 146 20.86 12.08 16.80
C ASP A 146 21.30 11.64 18.20
N ALA A 147 20.41 11.00 18.97
CA ALA A 147 20.74 10.52 20.31
C ALA A 147 21.89 9.51 20.33
N LEU A 148 22.01 8.70 19.28
CA LEU A 148 23.04 7.66 19.15
C LEU A 148 24.32 8.16 18.45
N GLY A 149 24.34 9.40 17.95
CA GLY A 149 25.47 9.94 17.19
C GLY A 149 25.69 9.24 15.85
N VAL A 150 24.62 8.70 15.24
CA VAL A 150 24.67 8.00 13.95
C VAL A 150 24.13 8.91 12.85
N ARG A 151 24.79 8.95 11.69
CA ARG A 151 24.30 9.70 10.52
C ARG A 151 23.00 9.09 10.02
N LEU A 152 21.97 9.92 9.86
CA LEU A 152 20.73 9.51 9.18
C LEU A 152 21.00 9.50 7.66
N PRO A 153 20.84 8.35 6.96
CA PRO A 153 20.98 8.27 5.52
C PRO A 153 19.80 8.95 4.82
N ARG A 154 19.96 9.20 3.52
CA ARG A 154 18.84 9.60 2.69
C ARG A 154 17.86 8.43 2.55
N VAL A 155 16.57 8.66 2.80
CA VAL A 155 15.54 7.62 2.65
C VAL A 155 14.94 7.73 1.26
N VAL A 156 15.07 6.68 0.46
CA VAL A 156 14.63 6.63 -0.94
C VAL A 156 13.51 5.62 -1.08
N ALA A 157 12.41 6.00 -1.71
CA ALA A 157 11.33 5.06 -1.99
C ALA A 157 11.78 4.06 -3.05
N ARG A 158 11.66 2.76 -2.76
CA ARG A 158 11.94 1.71 -3.73
C ARG A 158 11.01 1.83 -4.94
N ALA A 159 11.49 1.39 -6.10
CA ALA A 159 10.63 1.21 -7.26
C ALA A 159 9.56 0.15 -6.99
N GLY A 160 8.38 0.38 -7.56
CA GLY A 160 7.29 -0.59 -7.63
C GLY A 160 7.10 -1.08 -9.07
N ALA A 161 6.54 -2.27 -9.24
CA ALA A 161 6.22 -2.76 -10.57
C ALA A 161 4.98 -3.64 -10.60
N THR A 162 4.21 -3.53 -11.68
CA THR A 162 3.14 -4.47 -12.03
C THR A 162 3.46 -5.11 -13.37
N MET A 163 3.57 -6.43 -13.38
CA MET A 163 3.77 -7.22 -14.58
C MET A 163 2.43 -7.41 -15.29
N VAL A 164 2.37 -7.03 -16.56
CA VAL A 164 1.17 -7.02 -17.38
C VAL A 164 1.32 -8.05 -18.49
N PRO A 165 0.72 -9.24 -18.37
CA PRO A 165 0.74 -10.20 -19.47
C PRO A 165 0.13 -9.61 -20.74
N ARG A 166 0.75 -9.84 -21.91
CA ARG A 166 0.30 -9.31 -23.23
C ARG A 166 -1.20 -9.39 -23.49
N ARG A 167 -1.84 -10.49 -23.07
CA ARG A 167 -3.30 -10.68 -23.22
C ARG A 167 -4.11 -9.59 -22.51
N HIS A 168 -3.64 -9.13 -21.35
CA HIS A 168 -4.27 -8.08 -20.56
C HIS A 168 -3.95 -6.71 -21.12
N THR A 169 -2.71 -6.46 -21.60
CA THR A 169 -2.40 -5.22 -22.34
C THR A 169 -3.34 -5.04 -23.54
N ARG A 170 -3.56 -6.11 -24.32
CA ARG A 170 -4.47 -6.07 -25.47
C ARG A 170 -5.91 -5.75 -25.07
N ARG A 171 -6.39 -6.31 -23.95
CA ARG A 171 -7.73 -6.02 -23.43
C ARG A 171 -7.85 -4.56 -22.99
N LEU A 172 -6.88 -4.06 -22.23
CA LEU A 172 -6.85 -2.66 -21.79
C LEU A 172 -6.89 -1.69 -22.97
N ARG A 173 -6.10 -1.95 -24.03
CA ARG A 173 -6.13 -1.15 -25.26
C ARG A 173 -7.46 -1.26 -26.00
N GLN A 174 -8.06 -2.45 -26.07
CA GLN A 174 -9.35 -2.65 -26.72
C GLN A 174 -10.48 -1.88 -26.00
N TRP A 175 -10.38 -1.77 -24.69
CA TRP A 175 -11.36 -1.07 -23.86
C TRP A 175 -11.09 0.44 -23.73
N ASP A 176 -9.93 0.90 -24.21
CA ASP A 176 -9.41 2.26 -23.99
C ASP A 176 -9.31 2.61 -22.49
N VAL A 177 -8.68 1.70 -21.73
CA VAL A 177 -8.62 1.74 -20.26
C VAL A 177 -7.18 1.73 -19.79
N THR A 178 -6.88 2.55 -18.78
CA THR A 178 -5.58 2.59 -18.13
C THR A 178 -5.50 1.60 -16.97
N LEU A 179 -4.27 1.31 -16.53
CA LEU A 179 -4.05 0.45 -15.35
C LEU A 179 -4.53 1.10 -14.05
N LEU A 180 -4.55 2.43 -13.99
CA LEU A 180 -5.04 3.18 -12.83
C LEU A 180 -6.56 3.06 -12.69
N ASP A 181 -7.29 3.03 -13.80
CA ASP A 181 -8.75 2.85 -13.79
C ASP A 181 -9.12 1.47 -13.21
N VAL A 182 -8.34 0.44 -13.55
CA VAL A 182 -8.54 -0.93 -13.00
C VAL A 182 -8.24 -0.99 -11.50
N LEU A 183 -7.31 -0.17 -11.01
CA LEU A 183 -6.93 -0.13 -9.60
C LEU A 183 -7.95 0.66 -8.77
N PHE A 184 -8.18 1.92 -9.14
CA PHE A 184 -8.88 2.90 -8.32
C PHE A 184 -10.37 3.04 -8.66
N GLU A 185 -10.76 2.74 -9.90
CA GLU A 185 -12.12 3.05 -10.40
C GLU A 185 -12.87 1.82 -10.92
N TYR A 186 -12.47 0.61 -10.52
CA TYR A 186 -12.96 -0.63 -11.14
C TYR A 186 -14.48 -0.77 -11.24
N ASP A 187 -15.23 -0.39 -10.20
CA ASP A 187 -16.69 -0.49 -10.23
C ASP A 187 -17.29 0.48 -11.24
N GLN A 188 -16.76 1.71 -11.31
CA GLN A 188 -17.20 2.72 -12.28
C GLN A 188 -16.77 2.34 -13.70
N LEU A 189 -15.54 1.86 -13.87
CA LEU A 189 -15.02 1.32 -15.11
C LEU A 189 -15.91 0.18 -15.63
N ARG A 190 -16.29 -0.75 -14.75
CA ARG A 190 -17.17 -1.87 -15.10
C ARG A 190 -18.51 -1.36 -15.64
N LEU A 191 -19.13 -0.38 -14.98
CA LEU A 191 -20.38 0.22 -15.45
C LEU A 191 -20.20 0.92 -16.80
N ASN A 192 -19.14 1.71 -16.97
CA ASN A 192 -18.87 2.43 -18.22
C ASN A 192 -18.66 1.48 -19.41
N LEU A 193 -17.92 0.39 -19.21
CA LEU A 193 -17.70 -0.60 -20.28
C LEU A 193 -18.98 -1.35 -20.65
N LEU A 194 -19.82 -1.66 -19.66
CA LEU A 194 -21.12 -2.31 -19.89
C LEU A 194 -22.09 -1.36 -20.61
N ASP A 195 -22.03 -0.07 -20.29
CA ASP A 195 -22.78 0.96 -21.00
C ASP A 195 -22.32 1.11 -22.44
N ALA A 196 -21.02 0.99 -22.72
CA ALA A 196 -20.46 1.13 -24.07
C ALA A 196 -20.86 -0.02 -25.01
N VAL A 197 -21.11 -1.23 -24.49
CA VAL A 197 -21.60 -2.38 -25.30
C VAL A 197 -23.13 -2.40 -25.46
N GLN A 198 -23.85 -1.46 -24.85
CA GLN A 198 -25.28 -1.31 -25.09
C GLN A 198 -25.53 -0.98 -26.57
N PRO A 199 -26.44 -1.71 -27.27
CA PRO A 199 -26.76 -1.38 -28.65
C PRO A 199 -27.26 0.06 -28.75
N ASP A 200 -26.72 0.83 -29.70
CA ASP A 200 -27.07 2.24 -29.88
C ASP A 200 -28.58 2.45 -30.02
N ALA A 201 -29.27 1.53 -30.71
CA ALA A 201 -30.73 1.55 -30.84
C ALA A 201 -31.47 1.51 -29.49
N VAL A 202 -30.94 0.81 -28.47
CA VAL A 202 -31.55 0.77 -27.13
C VAL A 202 -31.30 2.08 -26.40
N ARG A 203 -30.08 2.63 -26.48
CA ARG A 203 -29.73 3.92 -25.88
C ARG A 203 -30.54 5.05 -26.49
N GLU A 204 -30.65 5.05 -27.82
CA GLU A 204 -31.44 6.01 -28.58
C GLU A 204 -32.93 5.90 -28.25
N ALA A 205 -33.47 4.67 -28.14
CA ALA A 205 -34.87 4.47 -27.75
C ALA A 205 -35.20 5.08 -26.37
N PHE A 206 -34.35 4.90 -25.35
CA PHE A 206 -34.57 5.53 -24.04
C PHE A 206 -34.42 7.05 -24.09
N THR A 207 -33.44 7.56 -24.85
CA THR A 207 -33.23 8.99 -25.03
C THR A 207 -34.43 9.65 -25.70
N LEU A 208 -34.90 9.09 -26.82
CA LEU A 208 -36.09 9.54 -27.53
C LEU A 208 -37.35 9.42 -26.65
N SER A 209 -37.48 8.34 -25.87
CA SER A 209 -38.64 8.17 -24.97
C SER A 209 -38.73 9.27 -23.92
N ARG A 210 -37.60 9.76 -23.39
CA ARG A 210 -37.58 10.88 -22.43
C ARG A 210 -37.98 12.19 -23.09
N VAL A 211 -37.47 12.47 -24.29
CA VAL A 211 -37.85 13.66 -25.08
C VAL A 211 -39.34 13.67 -25.41
N GLU A 212 -39.89 12.53 -25.84
CA GLU A 212 -41.32 12.43 -26.14
C GLU A 212 -42.19 12.48 -24.88
N LEU A 213 -41.71 11.93 -23.75
CA LEU A 213 -42.40 12.04 -22.47
C LEU A 213 -42.52 13.50 -22.01
N GLU A 214 -41.45 14.29 -22.13
CA GLU A 214 -41.48 15.73 -21.84
C GLU A 214 -42.53 16.44 -22.70
N ARG A 215 -42.55 16.18 -24.02
CA ARG A 215 -43.54 16.77 -24.93
C ARG A 215 -44.98 16.41 -24.56
N ILE A 216 -45.23 15.14 -24.24
CA ILE A 216 -46.55 14.66 -23.82
C ILE A 216 -46.95 15.31 -22.49
N SER A 217 -46.01 15.43 -21.56
CA SER A 217 -46.24 16.07 -20.26
C SER A 217 -46.60 17.54 -20.41
N ASP A 218 -45.89 18.29 -21.25
CA ASP A 218 -46.17 19.69 -21.51
C ASP A 218 -47.55 19.89 -22.12
N LEU A 219 -47.90 19.07 -23.11
CA LEU A 219 -49.23 19.07 -23.74
C LEU A 219 -50.33 18.82 -22.71
N LEU A 220 -50.18 17.78 -21.89
CA LEU A 220 -51.18 17.40 -20.88
C LEU A 220 -51.30 18.48 -19.80
N THR A 221 -50.19 19.04 -19.34
CA THR A 221 -50.17 20.10 -18.33
C THR A 221 -50.93 21.34 -18.81
N HIS A 222 -50.72 21.76 -20.05
CA HIS A 222 -51.46 22.88 -20.64
C HIS A 222 -52.96 22.57 -20.78
N ALA A 223 -53.31 21.38 -21.28
CA ALA A 223 -54.69 20.99 -21.50
C ALA A 223 -55.49 20.92 -20.19
N VAL A 224 -54.94 20.29 -19.13
CA VAL A 224 -55.63 20.14 -17.85
C VAL A 224 -55.69 21.44 -17.06
N ALA A 225 -54.67 22.31 -17.16
CA ALA A 225 -54.69 23.63 -16.53
C ALA A 225 -55.78 24.55 -17.11
N SER A 226 -56.18 24.33 -18.37
CA SER A 226 -57.30 25.05 -18.99
C SER A 226 -58.67 24.65 -18.41
N VAL A 227 -58.76 23.47 -17.77
CA VAL A 227 -59.97 22.99 -17.08
C VAL A 227 -59.97 23.43 -15.63
N ASP A 228 -58.86 23.19 -14.91
CA ASP A 228 -58.67 23.60 -13.52
C ASP A 228 -57.18 23.78 -13.23
N ALA A 229 -56.78 24.99 -12.82
CA ALA A 229 -55.39 25.34 -12.54
C ALA A 229 -54.76 24.48 -11.42
N THR A 230 -55.58 23.91 -10.52
CA THR A 230 -55.10 23.03 -9.44
C THR A 230 -54.66 21.65 -9.95
N LEU A 231 -55.09 21.25 -11.15
CA LEU A 231 -54.70 19.97 -11.77
C LEU A 231 -53.28 19.96 -12.36
N ALA A 232 -52.64 21.12 -12.49
CA ALA A 232 -51.25 21.21 -12.96
C ALA A 232 -50.28 20.44 -12.03
N ALA A 233 -50.51 20.48 -10.72
CA ALA A 233 -49.72 19.70 -9.75
C ALA A 233 -49.90 18.19 -9.94
N SER A 234 -51.12 17.76 -10.26
CA SER A 234 -51.44 16.35 -10.55
C SER A 234 -50.77 15.87 -11.84
N ALA A 235 -50.69 16.72 -12.87
CA ALA A 235 -50.00 16.44 -14.13
C ALA A 235 -48.48 16.30 -13.93
N ALA A 236 -47.85 17.22 -13.19
CA ALA A 236 -46.44 17.15 -12.84
C ALA A 236 -46.11 15.88 -12.04
N ALA A 237 -46.97 15.50 -11.09
CA ALA A 237 -46.82 14.26 -10.33
C ALA A 237 -46.96 13.01 -11.22
N ALA A 238 -47.81 13.05 -12.25
CA ALA A 238 -47.93 11.97 -13.23
C ALA A 238 -46.67 11.84 -14.10
N HIS A 239 -46.12 12.96 -14.57
CA HIS A 239 -44.85 13.01 -15.30
C HIS A 239 -43.71 12.36 -14.51
N GLN A 240 -43.50 12.78 -13.26
CA GLN A 240 -42.44 12.22 -12.41
C GLN A 240 -42.58 10.69 -12.22
N ARG A 241 -43.82 10.17 -12.10
CA ARG A 241 -44.04 8.72 -12.01
C ARG A 241 -43.68 8.01 -13.31
N MET A 242 -44.00 8.58 -14.47
CA MET A 242 -43.65 8.01 -15.77
C MET A 242 -42.14 8.02 -15.99
N GLU A 243 -41.47 9.11 -15.64
CA GLU A 243 -40.01 9.22 -15.70
C GLU A 243 -39.33 8.16 -14.82
N HIS A 244 -39.83 7.98 -13.59
CA HIS A 244 -39.29 6.96 -12.68
C HIS A 244 -39.45 5.53 -13.22
N GLU A 245 -40.56 5.22 -13.91
CA GLU A 245 -40.73 3.90 -14.54
C GLU A 245 -39.82 3.72 -15.76
N ILE A 246 -39.59 4.77 -16.57
CA ILE A 246 -38.60 4.74 -17.66
C ILE A 246 -37.21 4.44 -17.10
N GLU A 247 -36.77 5.18 -16.06
CA GLU A 247 -35.50 4.93 -15.40
C GLU A 247 -35.40 3.50 -14.84
N ARG A 248 -36.47 3.01 -14.22
CA ARG A 248 -36.51 1.67 -13.63
C ARG A 248 -36.40 0.61 -14.71
N LEU A 249 -37.04 0.81 -15.87
CA LEU A 249 -36.91 -0.07 -17.02
C LEU A 249 -35.50 0.00 -17.60
N GLU A 250 -34.93 1.19 -17.77
CA GLU A 250 -33.56 1.40 -18.24
C GLU A 250 -32.54 0.68 -17.35
N ARG A 251 -32.65 0.82 -16.02
CA ARG A 251 -31.81 0.09 -15.05
C ARG A 251 -31.95 -1.44 -15.18
N LYS A 252 -33.16 -1.95 -15.43
CA LYS A 252 -33.39 -3.39 -15.63
C LYS A 252 -32.82 -3.88 -16.96
N THR A 253 -32.98 -3.11 -18.03
CA THR A 253 -32.41 -3.40 -19.36
C THR A 253 -30.89 -3.41 -19.29
N ARG A 254 -30.29 -2.42 -18.61
CA ARG A 254 -28.85 -2.40 -18.32
C ARG A 254 -28.44 -3.69 -17.62
N LYS A 255 -29.07 -4.06 -16.49
CA LYS A 255 -28.81 -5.33 -15.78
C LYS A 255 -28.98 -6.58 -16.64
N ALA A 256 -29.91 -6.58 -17.60
CA ALA A 256 -30.09 -7.70 -18.52
C ALA A 256 -28.95 -7.79 -19.55
N ILE A 257 -28.45 -6.65 -20.03
CA ILE A 257 -27.24 -6.55 -20.86
C ILE A 257 -26.00 -6.98 -20.06
N GLU A 258 -25.88 -6.56 -18.79
CA GLU A 258 -24.80 -7.00 -17.88
C GLU A 258 -24.79 -8.52 -17.72
N ARG A 259 -25.97 -9.14 -17.60
CA ARG A 259 -26.12 -10.61 -17.57
C ARG A 259 -25.86 -11.26 -18.92
N GLY A 260 -26.07 -10.54 -20.02
CA GLY A 260 -25.85 -11.02 -21.38
C GLY A 260 -24.38 -11.05 -21.78
N ASP A 261 -23.55 -10.16 -21.21
CA ASP A 261 -22.11 -10.11 -21.44
C ASP A 261 -21.29 -10.56 -20.21
N GLU A 262 -21.58 -11.79 -19.76
CA GLU A 262 -20.75 -12.51 -18.79
C GLU A 262 -19.28 -12.57 -19.24
N GLN A 263 -19.02 -12.55 -20.54
CA GLN A 263 -17.66 -12.58 -21.07
C GLN A 263 -16.90 -11.29 -20.77
N LEU A 264 -17.47 -10.11 -20.99
CA LEU A 264 -16.84 -8.84 -20.66
C LEU A 264 -16.59 -8.74 -19.15
N THR A 265 -17.61 -9.04 -18.34
CA THR A 265 -17.50 -9.00 -16.88
C THR A 265 -16.43 -9.97 -16.38
N SER A 266 -16.41 -11.20 -16.88
CA SER A 266 -15.39 -12.20 -16.56
C SER A 266 -13.99 -11.77 -17.00
N ARG A 267 -13.84 -11.27 -18.23
CA ARG A 267 -12.54 -10.79 -18.75
C ARG A 267 -12.00 -9.60 -17.96
N LEU A 268 -12.87 -8.70 -17.51
CA LEU A 268 -12.50 -7.55 -16.69
C LEU A 268 -12.07 -8.01 -15.29
N ALA A 269 -12.80 -8.94 -14.67
CA ALA A 269 -12.43 -9.54 -13.39
C ALA A 269 -11.11 -10.31 -13.47
N GLU A 270 -10.91 -11.13 -14.51
CA GLU A 270 -9.63 -11.80 -14.79
C GLU A 270 -8.47 -10.81 -14.95
N THR A 271 -8.74 -9.65 -15.55
CA THR A 271 -7.72 -8.61 -15.77
C THR A 271 -7.38 -7.91 -14.46
N ARG A 272 -8.38 -7.56 -13.63
CA ARG A 272 -8.13 -7.02 -12.29
C ARG A 272 -7.37 -8.01 -11.43
N GLU A 273 -7.76 -9.29 -11.40
CA GLU A 273 -7.10 -10.29 -10.57
C GLU A 273 -5.65 -10.53 -11.01
N ALA A 274 -5.35 -10.47 -12.31
CA ALA A 274 -3.99 -10.61 -12.81
C ALA A 274 -3.08 -9.42 -12.42
N LEU A 275 -3.63 -8.21 -12.37
CA LEU A 275 -2.87 -6.97 -12.14
C LEU A 275 -2.83 -6.55 -10.67
N PHE A 276 -3.93 -6.81 -9.95
CA PHE A 276 -4.18 -6.42 -8.57
C PHE A 276 -4.84 -7.58 -7.81
N PRO A 277 -4.10 -8.68 -7.61
CA PRO A 277 -4.65 -9.89 -6.97
C PRO A 277 -5.19 -9.56 -5.58
N HIS A 278 -6.39 -10.06 -5.28
CA HIS A 278 -7.12 -9.74 -4.05
C HIS A 278 -7.35 -8.22 -3.82
N GLY A 279 -7.30 -7.41 -4.87
CA GLY A 279 -7.41 -5.95 -4.80
C GLY A 279 -6.16 -5.25 -4.26
N GLY A 280 -5.04 -5.96 -4.08
CA GLY A 280 -3.77 -5.42 -3.62
C GLY A 280 -2.72 -5.29 -4.73
N LEU A 281 -1.56 -4.70 -4.41
CA LEU A 281 -0.44 -4.60 -5.35
C LEU A 281 0.15 -5.99 -5.66
N GLN A 282 0.40 -6.25 -6.94
CA GLN A 282 0.92 -7.53 -7.43
C GLN A 282 2.22 -7.96 -6.73
N GLU A 283 3.16 -7.03 -6.54
CA GLU A 283 4.45 -7.25 -5.87
C GLU A 283 4.34 -7.68 -4.39
N ARG A 284 3.15 -7.56 -3.77
CA ARG A 284 2.89 -8.04 -2.41
C ARG A 284 2.30 -9.45 -2.34
N VAL A 285 1.97 -10.03 -3.50
CA VAL A 285 1.31 -11.33 -3.62
C VAL A 285 2.13 -12.29 -4.46
N LEU A 286 2.63 -11.85 -5.62
CA LEU A 286 3.38 -12.71 -6.51
C LEU A 286 4.83 -12.87 -6.04
N ASN A 287 5.31 -14.11 -6.16
CA ASN A 287 6.72 -14.44 -5.95
C ASN A 287 7.48 -14.38 -7.28
N VAL A 288 8.74 -13.94 -7.23
CA VAL A 288 9.64 -13.84 -8.40
C VAL A 288 9.75 -15.13 -9.21
N PHE A 289 9.64 -16.31 -8.59
CA PHE A 289 9.68 -17.60 -9.29
C PHE A 289 8.52 -17.78 -10.27
N SER A 290 7.35 -17.20 -9.99
CA SER A 290 6.23 -17.23 -10.93
C SER A 290 6.53 -16.44 -12.21
N LEU A 291 7.35 -15.40 -12.11
CA LEU A 291 7.81 -14.61 -13.25
C LEU A 291 8.94 -15.33 -13.98
N ILE A 292 9.94 -15.84 -13.26
CA ILE A 292 11.05 -16.60 -13.85
C ILE A 292 10.53 -17.83 -14.59
N GLY A 293 9.57 -18.57 -14.04
CA GLY A 293 8.98 -19.73 -14.69
C GLY A 293 8.22 -19.40 -15.99
N ARG A 294 7.73 -18.17 -16.15
CA ARG A 294 6.98 -17.73 -17.34
C ARG A 294 7.87 -17.03 -18.38
N CYS A 295 8.84 -16.25 -17.93
CA CYS A 295 9.62 -15.32 -18.75
C CYS A 295 11.10 -15.72 -18.87
N GLY A 296 11.55 -16.72 -18.12
CA GLY A 296 12.97 -17.04 -17.94
C GLY A 296 13.67 -16.08 -16.98
N GLU A 297 14.94 -16.37 -16.65
CA GLU A 297 15.72 -15.57 -15.70
C GLU A 297 16.10 -14.18 -16.25
N GLY A 298 16.13 -14.00 -17.58
CA GLY A 298 16.41 -12.71 -18.22
C GLY A 298 15.43 -11.59 -17.87
N ILE A 299 14.27 -11.93 -17.25
CA ILE A 299 13.36 -10.92 -16.72
C ILE A 299 13.98 -10.06 -15.62
N ILE A 300 14.90 -10.62 -14.82
CA ILE A 300 15.56 -9.88 -13.73
C ILE A 300 16.42 -8.76 -14.33
N GLU A 301 17.14 -9.06 -15.42
CA GLU A 301 17.97 -8.11 -16.14
C GLU A 301 17.14 -6.96 -16.69
N ARG A 302 16.04 -7.30 -17.37
CA ARG A 302 15.08 -6.35 -17.91
C ARG A 302 14.45 -5.47 -16.82
N LEU A 303 14.13 -6.02 -15.65
CA LEU A 303 13.55 -5.25 -14.55
C LEU A 303 14.54 -4.25 -13.97
N VAL A 304 15.81 -4.62 -13.80
CA VAL A 304 16.83 -3.68 -13.32
C VAL A 304 17.04 -2.53 -14.30
N GLU A 305 17.02 -2.81 -15.61
CA GLU A 305 17.14 -1.77 -16.64
C GLU A 305 15.92 -0.85 -16.70
N LEU A 306 14.71 -1.41 -16.58
CA LEU A 306 13.46 -0.64 -16.67
C LEU A 306 13.16 0.20 -15.43
N LEU A 307 13.45 -0.33 -14.24
CA LEU A 307 13.16 0.36 -12.99
C LEU A 307 14.17 1.46 -12.70
N GLY A 308 15.32 1.44 -13.39
CA GLY A 308 16.28 2.54 -13.45
C GLY A 308 16.70 3.09 -12.08
N GLU A 309 17.02 4.39 -12.06
CA GLU A 309 17.47 5.11 -10.86
C GLU A 309 16.39 6.08 -10.33
N GLU A 310 15.26 6.23 -11.03
CA GLU A 310 14.22 7.19 -10.64
C GLU A 310 13.43 6.71 -9.43
N GLU A 311 13.37 7.56 -8.41
CA GLU A 311 12.85 7.20 -7.09
C GLU A 311 11.33 7.14 -7.05
N GLY A 312 10.80 6.16 -6.33
CA GLY A 312 9.36 6.08 -6.04
C GLY A 312 8.46 5.86 -7.25
N GLN A 313 9.01 5.51 -8.41
CA GLN A 313 8.20 5.20 -9.59
C GLN A 313 7.55 3.82 -9.50
N HIS A 314 6.36 3.72 -10.08
CA HIS A 314 5.67 2.44 -10.29
C HIS A 314 5.63 2.12 -11.77
N ALA A 315 6.37 1.09 -12.20
CA ALA A 315 6.45 0.71 -13.60
C ALA A 315 5.39 -0.33 -13.96
N PHE A 316 4.82 -0.19 -15.16
CA PHE A 316 3.96 -1.20 -15.76
C PHE A 316 4.74 -1.93 -16.84
N VAL A 317 5.09 -3.19 -16.56
CA VAL A 317 6.01 -3.95 -17.41
C VAL A 317 5.24 -5.00 -18.18
N GLU A 318 5.14 -4.83 -19.50
CA GLU A 318 4.54 -5.85 -20.35
C GLU A 318 5.42 -7.11 -20.42
N ILE A 319 4.82 -8.26 -20.09
CA ILE A 319 5.44 -9.59 -20.12
C ILE A 319 4.69 -10.56 -21.03
#